data_AF-A0A6B3GWJ3-F1
#
_entry.id   AF-A0A6B3GWJ3-F1
#
_cell.length_a   1.000
_cell.length_b   1.000
_cell.length_c   1.000
_cell.angle_alpha   90.00
_cell.angle_beta   90.00
_cell.angle_gamma   90.00
#
_symmetry.space_group_name_H-M   'P 1'
#
loop_
_entity.id
_entity.type
_entity.pdbx_description
1 polymer ?
#
loop_
_entity_poly.entity_id
_entity_poly.type
_entity_poly.pdbx_seq_one_letter_code
_entity_poly.pdbx_strand_id
1 'polypeptide(L)'
;LLLAAATAAYGFVLSTRRDVGAGLRPERLGRRTASEALTRPFGFALRLHRATLLGFAAGLCLMGVMYGSILGEAADMVESVEQLQEALK
;
A
#
# COMPACT_ATOMS: atom_id res chain seq x y z
N LEU A 1 -9.13 -1.03 -19.50
CA LEU A 1 -8.24 -1.78 -20.42
C LEU A 1 -6.94 -1.04 -20.71
N LEU A 2 -6.97 0.24 -21.12
CA LEU A 2 -5.77 1.03 -21.41
C LEU A 2 -4.79 1.12 -20.23
N LEU A 3 -5.27 1.42 -19.03
CA LEU A 3 -4.44 1.46 -17.82
C LEU A 3 -3.73 0.13 -17.57
N ALA A 4 -4.47 -0.98 -17.67
CA ALA A 4 -3.93 -2.32 -17.46
C ALA A 4 -2.87 -2.69 -18.52
N ALA A 5 -3.12 -2.36 -19.78
CA ALA A 5 -2.14 -2.56 -20.85
C ALA A 5 -0.88 -1.70 -20.64
N ALA A 6 -1.04 -0.44 -20.23
CA ALA A 6 0.07 0.47 -19.96
C ALA A 6 0.95 -0.01 -18.79
N THR A 7 0.34 -0.42 -17.67
CA THR A 7 1.10 -0.93 -16.51
C THR A 7 1.77 -2.27 -16.81
N ALA A 8 1.12 -3.16 -17.57
CA ALA A 8 1.70 -4.42 -18.01
C ALA A 8 2.91 -4.20 -18.93
N ALA A 9 2.78 -3.33 -19.95
CA ALA A 9 3.87 -2.98 -20.86
C ALA A 9 5.05 -2.35 -20.11
N TYR A 10 4.76 -1.42 -19.19
CA TYR A 10 5.77 -0.81 -18.33
C TYR A 10 6.50 -1.87 -17.49
N GLY A 11 5.75 -2.76 -16.84
CA GLY A 11 6.32 -3.86 -16.05
C GLY A 11 7.23 -4.78 -16.89
N PHE A 12 6.83 -5.10 -18.12
CA PHE A 12 7.64 -5.92 -19.02
C PHE A 12 8.96 -5.22 -19.39
N VAL A 13 8.92 -3.92 -19.72
CA VAL A 13 10.13 -3.14 -20.01
C VAL A 13 11.05 -3.05 -18.80
N LEU A 14 10.52 -2.93 -17.58
CA LEU A 14 11.35 -2.97 -16.38
C LEU A 14 11.95 -4.36 -16.15
N SER A 15 11.20 -5.43 -16.46
CA SER A 15 11.69 -6.80 -16.35
C SER A 15 12.93 -7.05 -17.21
N THR A 16 12.97 -6.50 -18.43
CA THR A 16 14.13 -6.66 -19.33
C THR A 16 15.35 -5.84 -18.92
N ARG A 17 15.17 -4.79 -18.10
CA ARG A 17 16.26 -3.97 -17.55
C ARG A 17 16.73 -4.41 -16.17
N ARG A 18 15.94 -5.25 -15.50
CA ARG A 18 16.26 -5.79 -14.19
C ARG A 18 17.32 -6.87 -14.35
N ASP A 19 18.40 -6.77 -13.58
CA ASP A 19 19.34 -7.87 -13.47
C ASP A 19 18.79 -8.95 -12.52
N VAL A 20 18.91 -10.21 -12.93
CA VAL A 20 18.41 -11.37 -12.19
C VAL A 20 19.35 -11.63 -11.02
N GLY A 21 18.88 -11.26 -9.82
CA GLY A 21 19.65 -11.37 -8.58
C GLY A 21 20.08 -10.01 -8.02
N ALA A 22 20.35 -9.01 -8.87
CA ALA A 22 20.74 -7.66 -8.42
C ALA A 22 19.60 -6.63 -8.43
N GLY A 23 18.48 -6.90 -9.11
CA GLY A 23 17.31 -6.02 -9.13
C GLY A 23 17.46 -4.85 -10.12
N LEU A 24 16.60 -3.83 -9.95
CA LEU A 24 16.57 -2.62 -10.81
C LEU A 24 17.42 -1.48 -10.27
N ARG A 25 17.78 -1.52 -8.99
CA ARG A 25 18.58 -0.49 -8.31
C ARG A 25 19.83 -1.15 -7.76
N PRO A 26 21.01 -0.54 -7.97
CA PRO A 26 22.24 -1.07 -7.42
C PRO A 26 22.15 -1.13 -5.90
N GLU A 27 22.72 -2.19 -5.33
CA GLU A 27 22.84 -2.32 -3.89
C GLU A 27 23.72 -1.20 -3.32
N ARG A 28 23.27 -0.56 -2.24
CA ARG A 28 24.09 0.43 -1.53
C ARG A 28 25.12 -0.31 -0.70
N LEU A 29 26.37 0.16 -0.73
CA LEU A 29 27.52 -0.36 0.03
C LEU A 29 27.29 -0.54 1.54
N GLY A 30 26.25 0.08 2.11
CA GLY A 30 25.85 -0.13 3.50
C GLY A 30 26.86 0.38 4.52
N ARG A 31 26.66 0.02 5.78
CA ARG A 31 27.58 0.36 6.89
C ARG A 31 28.61 -0.77 7.01
N ARG A 32 29.85 -0.44 7.39
CA ARG A 32 30.93 -1.42 7.59
C ARG A 32 30.64 -2.43 8.71
N THR A 33 29.86 -2.04 9.72
CA THR A 33 29.47 -2.89 10.84
C THR A 33 27.96 -3.07 10.89
N ALA A 34 27.51 -4.29 11.23
CA ALA A 34 26.11 -4.57 11.47
C ALA A 34 25.67 -3.95 12.81
N SER A 35 24.47 -3.38 12.87
CA SER A 35 23.86 -2.98 14.14
C SER A 35 23.38 -4.23 14.90
N GLU A 36 23.27 -4.15 16.23
CA GLU A 36 22.77 -5.27 17.05
C GLU A 36 21.36 -5.75 16.66
N ALA A 37 20.50 -4.85 16.18
CA ALA A 37 19.19 -5.24 15.68
C ALA A 37 19.31 -6.19 14.47
N LEU A 38 20.36 -6.04 13.67
CA LEU A 38 20.58 -6.81 12.45
C LEU A 38 21.22 -8.17 12.70
N THR A 39 21.84 -8.37 13.85
CA THR A 39 22.38 -9.67 14.26
C THR A 39 21.28 -10.59 14.81
N ARG A 40 20.10 -10.04 15.10
CA ARG A 40 18.92 -10.79 15.54
C ARG A 40 17.98 -11.07 14.35
N PRO A 41 17.35 -12.26 14.28
CA PRO A 41 16.50 -12.66 13.15
C PRO A 41 15.33 -11.70 12.92
N PHE A 42 14.74 -11.18 14.01
CA PHE A 42 13.60 -10.26 13.93
C PHE A 42 13.97 -8.89 13.34
N GLY A 43 15.09 -8.30 13.77
CA GLY A 43 15.49 -7.00 13.23
C GLY A 43 15.99 -7.09 11.78
N PHE A 44 16.56 -8.23 11.38
CA PHE A 44 16.80 -8.53 9.97
C PHE A 44 15.49 -8.65 9.18
N ALA A 45 14.52 -9.43 9.66
CA ALA A 45 13.22 -9.61 9.01
C ALA A 45 12.48 -8.28 8.83
N LEU A 46 12.46 -7.42 9.86
CA LEU A 46 11.87 -6.09 9.77
C LEU A 46 12.55 -5.20 8.73
N ARG A 47 13.89 -5.19 8.67
CA ARG A 47 14.61 -4.41 7.66
C ARG A 47 14.29 -4.89 6.24
N LEU A 48 14.15 -6.20 6.05
CA LEU A 48 13.82 -6.79 4.75
C LEU A 48 12.38 -6.46 4.34
N HIS A 49 11.42 -6.59 5.26
CA HIS A 49 9.99 -6.43 4.99
C HIS A 49 9.50 -4.98 5.10
N ARG A 50 10.32 -4.03 5.57
CA ARG A 50 9.92 -2.64 5.77
C ARG A 50 9.25 -2.01 4.56
N ALA A 51 9.75 -2.28 3.34
CA ALA A 51 9.19 -1.70 2.13
C ALA A 51 7.79 -2.26 1.85
N THR A 52 7.63 -3.58 2.02
CA THR A 52 6.34 -4.27 1.91
C THR A 52 5.36 -3.75 2.96
N LEU A 53 5.78 -3.66 4.22
CA LEU A 53 4.96 -3.13 5.33
C LEU A 53 4.52 -1.69 5.07
N LEU A 54 5.42 -0.82 4.60
CA LEU A 54 5.09 0.56 4.23
C LEU A 54 4.11 0.61 3.05
N GLY A 55 4.28 -0.26 2.04
CA GLY A 55 3.35 -0.38 0.92
C GLY A 55 1.94 -0.79 1.36
N PHE A 56 1.84 -1.81 2.22
CA PHE A 56 0.56 -2.24 2.80
C PHE A 56 -0.05 -1.16 3.69
N ALA A 57 0.74 -0.50 4.54
CA ALA A 57 0.26 0.59 5.38
C ALA A 57 -0.29 1.76 4.55
N ALA A 58 0.40 2.14 3.46
CA ALA A 58 -0.07 3.16 2.54
C ALA A 58 -1.36 2.74 1.83
N GLY A 59 -1.44 1.49 1.37
CA GLY A 59 -2.65 0.93 0.76
C GLY A 59 -3.84 0.90 1.71
N LEU A 60 -3.63 0.46 2.95
CA LEU A 60 -4.64 0.46 4.02
C LEU A 60 -5.09 1.88 4.37
N CYS A 61 -4.17 2.83 4.45
CA CYS A 61 -4.49 4.24 4.70
C CYS A 61 -5.35 4.82 3.57
N LEU A 62 -4.94 4.61 2.31
CA LEU A 62 -5.70 5.07 1.14
C LEU A 62 -7.09 4.42 1.09
N MET A 63 -7.17 3.11 1.36
CA MET A 63 -8.43 2.38 1.43
C MET A 63 -9.34 2.92 2.54
N GLY A 64 -8.76 3.17 3.73
CA GLY A 64 -9.48 3.75 4.86
C GLY A 64 -10.03 5.14 4.56
N VAL A 65 -9.28 6.00 3.86
CA VAL A 65 -9.76 7.30 3.41
C VAL A 65 -10.95 7.16 2.46
N MET A 66 -10.87 6.27 1.47
CA MET A 66 -11.99 6.06 0.54
C MET A 66 -13.25 5.55 1.23
N TYR A 67 -13.12 4.51 2.07
CA TYR A 67 -14.27 3.94 2.78
C TYR A 67 -14.81 4.88 3.86
N GLY A 68 -13.97 5.65 4.52
CA GLY A 68 -14.41 6.65 5.51
C GLY A 68 -15.34 7.70 4.90
N SER A 69 -15.04 8.16 3.68
CA SER A 69 -15.92 9.07 2.94
C SER A 69 -17.28 8.43 2.62
N ILE A 70 -17.26 7.19 2.12
CA ILE A 70 -18.48 6.46 1.74
C ILE A 70 -19.37 6.19 2.97
N LEU A 71 -18.75 5.89 4.12
CA LEU A 71 -19.50 5.56 5.33
C LEU A 71 -20.23 6.78 5.90
N GLY A 72 -19.63 7.97 5.81
CA GLY A 72 -20.31 9.21 6.17
C GLY A 72 -21.55 9.46 5.28
N GLU A 73 -21.37 9.34 3.98
CA GLU A 73 -22.46 9.53 3.01
C GLU A 73 -23.59 8.48 3.19
N ALA A 74 -23.23 7.25 3.54
CA ALA A 74 -24.20 6.21 3.89
C ALA A 74 -24.96 6.51 5.19
N ALA A 75 -24.31 7.11 6.19
CA ALA A 75 -24.96 7.52 7.43
C ALA A 75 -25.99 8.64 7.16
N ASP A 76 -25.63 9.65 6.36
CA ASP A 76 -26.51 10.75 5.97
C ASP A 76 -27.74 10.22 5.19
N MET A 77 -27.55 9.24 4.31
CA MET A 77 -28.65 8.59 3.59
C MET A 77 -29.62 7.89 4.55
N VAL A 78 -29.12 7.17 5.56
CA VAL A 78 -29.97 6.50 6.56
C VAL A 78 -30.75 7.53 7.38
N GLU A 79 -30.10 8.59 7.85
CA GLU A 79 -30.76 9.65 8.63
C GLU A 79 -31.89 10.33 7.83
N SER A 80 -31.68 10.56 6.53
CA SER A 80 -32.71 11.15 5.66
C SER A 80 -33.97 10.29 5.56
N VAL A 81 -33.83 8.95 5.56
CA VAL A 81 -34.96 8.02 5.49
C VAL A 81 -35.74 8.02 6.80
N GLU A 82 -35.06 8.06 7.94
CA GLU A 82 -35.69 8.15 9.27
C GLU A 82 -36.46 9.47 9.42
N GLN A 83 -35.88 10.60 9.02
CA GLN A 83 -36.55 11.91 9.04
C GLN A 83 -37.82 11.93 8.19
N LEU A 84 -37.79 11.31 7.00
CA LEU A 84 -38.98 11.19 6.15
C LEU A 84 -40.08 10.32 6.77
N GLN A 85 -39.70 9.24 7.46
CA GLN A 85 -40.66 8.38 8.16
C GLN A 85 -41.31 9.09 9.35
N GLU A 86 -40.55 9.92 10.07
CA GLU A 86 -41.07 10.68 11.21
C GLU A 86 -42.02 11.80 10.76
N ALA A 87 -41.71 12.49 9.66
CA ALA A 87 -42.57 13.55 9.11
C ALA A 87 -43.92 13.03 8.54
N LEU A 88 -44.00 11.75 8.19
CA LEU A 88 -45.22 11.09 7.69
C LEU A 88 -46.08 10.45 8.80
N LYS A 89 -45.58 10.44 10.04
CA LYS A 89 -46.28 9.94 11.23
C LYS A 89 -47.10 11.05 11.88
#